data_AF-A0A4U2ZG31-F1
#
_entry.id   AF-A0A4U2ZG31-F1
#
_cell.length_a   1.000
_cell.length_b   1.000
_cell.length_c   1.000
_cell.angle_alpha   90.00
_cell.angle_beta   90.00
_cell.angle_gamma   90.00
#
_symmetry.space_group_name_H-M   'P 1'
#
loop_
_entity.id
_entity.type
_entity.pdbx_description
1 polymer ?
#
loop_
_entity_poly.entity_id
_entity_poly.type
_entity_poly.pdbx_seq_one_letter_code
_entity_poly.pdbx_strand_id
1 'polypeptide(L)'
;GKKLFLSISLTVILIFTISLLLINYLLPKYNIYKTRESLEGITAQIQSIPSKQLDEAITSIENKGNVTIAYTSINNSEDRINDELRMELTRKR
;
A
#
# COMPACT_ATOMS: atom_id res chain seq x y z
N GLY A 1 7.33 -49.59 7.66
CA GLY A 1 6.08 -48.94 8.10
C GLY A 1 6.33 -47.70 8.93
N LYS A 2 6.53 -47.83 10.26
CA LYS A 2 6.53 -46.71 11.24
C LYS A 2 7.49 -45.54 10.93
N LYS A 3 8.72 -45.81 10.47
CA LYS A 3 9.72 -44.78 10.14
C LYS A 3 9.31 -43.90 8.95
N LEU A 4 8.56 -44.47 8.00
CA LEU A 4 8.06 -43.77 6.81
C LEU A 4 6.89 -42.85 7.18
N PHE A 5 5.95 -43.34 8.00
CA PHE A 5 4.84 -42.53 8.51
C PHE A 5 5.31 -41.34 9.35
N LEU A 6 6.34 -41.54 10.20
CA LEU A 6 6.89 -40.45 11.01
C LEU A 6 7.51 -39.35 10.14
N SER A 7 8.25 -39.75 9.10
CA SER A 7 8.85 -38.82 8.12
C SER A 7 7.78 -37.99 7.42
N ILE A 8 6.76 -38.65 6.86
CA ILE A 8 5.68 -37.98 6.14
C ILE A 8 4.94 -37.01 7.07
N SER A 9 4.59 -37.44 8.28
CA SER A 9 3.93 -36.58 9.27
C SER A 9 4.78 -35.36 9.62
N LEU A 10 6.09 -35.53 9.78
CA LEU A 10 7.01 -34.44 10.10
C LEU A 10 7.11 -33.45 8.93
N THR A 11 7.18 -33.95 7.70
CA THR A 11 7.20 -33.10 6.49
C THR A 11 5.91 -32.29 6.37
N VAL A 12 4.74 -32.88 6.63
CA VAL A 12 3.46 -32.14 6.59
C VAL A 12 3.44 -31.02 7.62
N ILE A 13 3.87 -31.29 8.86
CA ILE A 13 3.96 -30.27 9.92
C ILE A 13 4.93 -29.15 9.54
N LEU A 14 6.07 -29.50 8.94
CA LEU A 14 7.07 -28.53 8.50
C LEU A 14 6.51 -27.60 7.42
N ILE A 15 5.85 -28.16 6.40
CA ILE A 15 5.20 -27.38 5.33
C ILE A 15 4.15 -26.45 5.93
N PHE A 16 3.31 -26.96 6.84
CA PHE A 16 2.26 -26.17 7.48
C PHE A 16 2.84 -25.00 8.29
N THR A 17 3.93 -25.25 9.02
CA THR A 17 4.62 -24.23 9.82
C THR A 17 5.22 -23.14 8.91
N ILE A 18 5.87 -23.53 7.83
CA ILE A 18 6.43 -22.59 6.84
C ILE A 18 5.31 -21.76 6.18
N SER A 19 4.19 -22.40 5.82
CA SER A 19 3.02 -21.71 5.26
C SER A 19 2.43 -20.70 6.24
N LEU A 20 2.27 -21.08 7.51
CA LEU A 20 1.78 -20.17 8.55
C LEU A 20 2.72 -18.98 8.78
N LEU A 21 4.04 -19.24 8.75
CA LEU A 21 5.05 -18.19 8.87
C LEU A 21 5.00 -17.23 7.68
N LEU A 22 4.83 -17.77 6.46
CA LEU A 22 4.71 -16.96 5.25
C LEU A 22 3.49 -16.05 5.32
N ILE A 23 2.32 -16.59 5.66
CA ILE A 23 1.05 -15.86 5.70
C ILE A 23 1.04 -14.81 6.82
N ASN A 24 1.48 -15.17 8.03
CA ASN A 24 1.37 -14.27 9.19
C ASN A 24 2.53 -13.29 9.32
N TYR A 25 3.72 -13.63 8.80
CA TYR A 25 4.92 -12.81 9.04
C TYR A 25 5.51 -12.24 7.76
N LEU A 26 5.66 -13.02 6.68
CA LEU A 26 6.27 -12.51 5.44
C LEU A 26 5.30 -11.69 4.59
N LEU A 27 4.05 -12.15 4.37
CA LEU A 27 3.08 -11.42 3.56
C LEU A 27 2.80 -10.01 4.08
N PRO A 28 2.42 -9.80 5.36
CA PRO A 28 2.13 -8.46 5.85
C PRO A 28 3.39 -7.57 5.86
N LYS A 29 4.55 -8.12 6.21
CA LYS A 29 5.81 -7.36 6.26
C LYS A 29 6.32 -6.98 4.87
N TYR A 30 6.19 -7.88 3.89
CA TYR A 30 6.51 -7.63 2.49
C TYR A 30 5.55 -6.62 1.87
N ASN A 31 4.25 -6.74 2.17
CA ASN A 31 3.25 -5.81 1.66
C ASN A 31 3.48 -4.40 2.22
N ILE A 32 3.72 -4.25 3.54
CA ILE A 32 4.06 -2.95 4.14
C ILE A 32 5.34 -2.37 3.54
N TYR A 33 6.37 -3.19 3.35
CA TYR A 33 7.64 -2.72 2.76
C TYR A 33 7.45 -2.22 1.32
N LYS A 34 6.75 -3.02 0.49
CA LYS A 34 6.49 -2.66 -0.91
C LYS A 34 5.55 -1.45 -1.03
N THR A 35 4.57 -1.32 -0.14
CA THR A 35 3.72 -0.12 -0.06
C THR A 35 4.54 1.10 0.31
N ARG A 36 5.47 1.02 1.27
CA ARG A 36 6.33 2.16 1.66
C ARG A 36 7.29 2.56 0.54
N GLU A 37 7.94 1.60 -0.11
CA GLU A 37 8.83 1.86 -1.26
C GLU A 37 8.05 2.49 -2.43
N SER A 38 6.85 1.96 -2.73
CA SER A 38 5.98 2.52 -3.75
C SER A 38 5.53 3.94 -3.41
N LEU A 39 5.24 4.23 -2.14
CA LEU A 39 4.85 5.57 -1.67
C LEU A 39 6.01 6.56 -1.72
N GLU A 40 7.24 6.15 -1.42
CA GLU A 40 8.43 7.00 -1.57
C GLU A 40 8.67 7.37 -3.03
N GLY A 41 8.55 6.40 -3.95
CA GLY A 41 8.66 6.64 -5.39
C GLY A 41 7.55 7.54 -5.96
N ILE A 42 6.33 7.41 -5.44
CA ILE A 42 5.20 8.28 -5.81
C ILE A 42 5.41 9.70 -5.27
N THR A 43 5.85 9.84 -4.02
CA THR A 43 6.07 11.16 -3.39
C THR A 43 7.17 11.95 -4.09
N ALA A 44 8.27 11.29 -4.48
CA ALA A 44 9.35 11.92 -5.23
C ALA A 44 8.90 12.41 -6.61
N GLN A 45 8.03 11.66 -7.29
CA GLN A 45 7.46 12.07 -8.58
C GLN A 45 6.57 13.31 -8.41
N ILE A 46 5.67 13.32 -7.41
CA ILE A 46 4.78 14.45 -7.11
C ILE A 46 5.58 15.74 -6.83
N GLN A 47 6.67 15.65 -6.06
CA GLN A 47 7.52 16.81 -5.76
C GLN A 47 8.26 17.37 -6.99
N SER A 48 8.56 16.52 -7.97
CA SER A 48 9.28 16.93 -9.18
C SER A 48 8.38 17.58 -10.25
N ILE A 49 7.06 17.48 -10.12
CA ILE A 49 6.10 17.97 -11.11
C ILE A 49 5.80 19.46 -10.89
N PRO A 50 5.94 20.31 -11.92
CA PRO A 50 5.52 21.71 -11.85
C PRO A 50 4.02 21.84 -11.55
N SER A 51 3.64 22.79 -10.70
CA SER A 51 2.27 22.96 -10.18
C SER A 51 1.19 23.06 -11.27
N LYS A 52 1.54 23.54 -12.47
CA LYS A 52 0.63 23.67 -13.62
C LYS A 52 0.26 22.34 -14.30
N GLN A 53 1.02 21.26 -14.06
CA GLN A 53 0.79 19.93 -14.64
C GLN A 53 0.44 18.89 -13.56
N LEU A 54 0.25 19.34 -12.32
CA LEU A 54 0.09 18.47 -11.16
C LEU A 54 -1.24 17.71 -11.20
N ASP A 55 -2.33 18.33 -11.66
CA ASP A 55 -3.65 17.69 -11.74
C ASP A 55 -3.67 16.50 -12.72
N GLU A 56 -3.07 16.67 -13.92
CA GLU A 56 -2.96 15.60 -14.92
C GLU A 56 -2.01 14.50 -14.45
N ALA A 57 -0.90 14.88 -13.81
CA ALA A 57 0.08 13.93 -13.32
C ALA A 57 -0.43 13.13 -12.10
N ILE A 58 -1.17 13.75 -11.18
CA ILE A 58 -1.84 13.07 -10.06
C ILE A 58 -2.81 12.03 -10.62
N THR A 59 -3.63 12.38 -11.61
CA THR A 59 -4.57 11.44 -12.24
C THR A 59 -3.83 10.25 -12.87
N SER A 60 -2.67 10.48 -13.49
CA SER A 60 -1.82 9.42 -14.06
C SER A 60 -1.19 8.52 -12.99
N ILE A 61 -0.75 9.11 -11.87
CA ILE A 61 -0.17 8.41 -10.71
C ILE A 61 -1.22 7.57 -9.99
N GLU A 62 -2.43 8.09 -9.78
CA GLU A 62 -3.54 7.36 -9.17
C GLU A 62 -3.85 6.08 -9.97
N ASN A 63 -3.95 6.20 -11.30
CA ASN A 63 -4.25 5.08 -12.18
C ASN A 63 -3.10 4.06 -12.29
N LYS A 64 -1.84 4.50 -12.34
CA LYS A 64 -0.68 3.58 -12.41
C LYS A 64 -0.35 2.92 -11.07
N GLY A 65 -0.53 3.65 -9.97
CA GLY A 65 -0.20 3.22 -8.61
C GLY A 65 -1.33 2.46 -7.91
N ASN A 66 -2.55 2.48 -8.46
CA ASN A 66 -3.77 2.04 -7.77
C ASN A 66 -3.89 2.70 -6.38
N VAL A 67 -3.66 4.01 -6.34
CA VAL A 67 -3.71 4.84 -5.13
C VAL A 67 -4.71 5.97 -5.35
N THR A 68 -5.31 6.46 -4.26
CA THR A 68 -6.14 7.67 -4.28
C THR A 68 -5.38 8.79 -3.59
N ILE A 69 -5.21 9.91 -4.29
CA ILE A 69 -4.51 11.10 -3.81
C ILE A 69 -5.55 12.20 -3.68
N ALA A 70 -5.78 12.64 -2.44
CA ALA A 70 -6.58 13.82 -2.14
C ALA A 70 -5.64 15.00 -1.82
N TYR A 71 -5.94 16.17 -2.37
CA TYR A 71 -5.15 17.38 -2.21
C TYR A 71 -6.05 18.61 -2.09
N THR A 72 -5.80 19.45 -1.09
CA THR A 72 -6.41 20.77 -1.01
C THR A 72 -5.35 21.86 -0.92
N SER A 73 -5.71 23.06 -1.37
CA SER A 73 -4.87 24.25 -1.17
C SER A 73 -4.76 24.53 0.32
N ILE A 74 -3.55 24.87 0.79
CA ILE A 74 -3.33 25.25 2.18
C ILE A 74 -4.07 26.58 2.43
N ASN A 75 -5.27 26.47 2.99
CA ASN A 75 -6.11 27.57 3.40
C ASN A 75 -6.14 27.64 4.94
N ASN A 76 -6.20 28.84 5.53
CA ASN A 76 -5.84 29.11 6.94
C ASN A 76 -6.71 28.46 8.04
N SER A 77 -7.62 27.55 7.72
CA SER A 77 -8.51 26.90 8.70
C SER A 77 -8.40 25.39 8.56
N GLU A 78 -7.89 24.73 9.60
CA GLU A 78 -7.78 23.28 9.69
C GLU A 78 -9.12 22.57 9.45
N ASP A 79 -10.21 23.13 9.98
CA ASP A 79 -11.56 22.59 9.78
C ASP A 79 -11.94 22.54 8.29
N ARG A 80 -11.65 23.61 7.54
CA ARG A 80 -11.90 23.65 6.09
C ARG A 80 -11.01 22.69 5.32
N ILE A 81 -9.73 22.58 5.67
CA ILE A 81 -8.81 21.63 5.06
C ILE A 81 -9.35 20.20 5.24
N ASN A 82 -9.77 19.86 6.46
CA ASN A 82 -10.27 18.53 6.79
C ASN A 82 -11.58 18.21 6.04
N ASP A 83 -12.51 19.17 5.96
CA ASP A 83 -13.76 19.00 5.24
C ASP A 83 -13.55 18.85 3.73
N GLU A 84 -12.66 19.66 3.14
CA GLU A 84 -12.32 19.59 1.71
C GLU A 84 -11.65 18.25 1.36
N LEU A 85 -10.70 17.78 2.17
CA LEU A 85 -10.07 16.47 1.99
C LEU A 85 -11.07 15.31 2.11
N ARG A 86 -11.97 15.36 3.09
CA ARG A 86 -13.03 14.35 3.24
C ARG A 86 -13.96 14.31 2.04
N MET A 87 -14.34 15.47 1.52
CA MET A 87 -15.20 15.59 0.35
C MET A 87 -14.52 15.04 -0.90
N GLU A 88 -13.24 15.35 -1.11
CA GLU A 88 -12.47 14.86 -2.25
C GLU A 88 -12.28 13.34 -2.23
N LEU A 89 -11.98 12.77 -1.05
CA LEU A 89 -11.91 11.32 -0.84
C LEU A 89 -13.25 10.64 -1.10
N THR A 90 -14.36 11.27 -0.68
CA THR A 90 -15.71 10.73 -0.90
C THR A 90 -16.09 10.77 -2.38
N ARG A 91 -15.65 11.78 -3.12
CA ARG A 91 -15.91 11.91 -4.56
C ARG A 91 -15.12 10.91 -5.42
N LYS A 92 -13.95 10.48 -4.94
CA LYS A 92 -13.05 9.53 -5.64
C LYS A 92 -13.28 8.06 -5.26
N ARG A 93 -14.14 7.80 -4.28
CA ARG A 93 -14.54 6.45 -3.84
C ARG A 93 -15.65 5.89 -4.71
#